data_AF-A0A370S121-F1
#
_entry.id   AF-A0A370S121-F1
#
_cell.length_a   1.000
_cell.length_b   1.000
_cell.length_c   1.000
_cell.angle_alpha   90.00
_cell.angle_beta   90.00
_cell.angle_gamma   90.00
#
_symmetry.space_group_name_H-M   'P 1'
#
loop_
_entity.id
_entity.type
_entity.pdbx_description
1 polymer ?
#
loop_
_entity_poly.entity_id
_entity_poly.type
_entity_poly.pdbx_seq_one_letter_code
_entity_poly.pdbx_strand_id
1 'polypeptide(L)'
;MRPVMTRIGNPHTGFKGTGEALFHHWGVETVEAETGFGNFTVAVVEFPDGRVDTFLPSNILFIDGEDQAQAVIDAFNGDPKAA
;
A
#
# COMPACT_ATOMS: atom_id res chain seq x y z
N MET A 1 3.65 3.54 15.90
CA MET A 1 3.20 2.93 14.64
C MET A 1 4.19 3.32 13.55
N ARG A 2 4.44 2.44 12.57
CA ARG A 2 5.50 2.66 11.58
C ARG A 2 4.94 3.43 10.37
N PRO A 3 5.58 4.50 9.89
CA PRO A 3 5.10 5.23 8.72
C PRO A 3 5.24 4.38 7.46
N VAL A 4 4.25 4.52 6.58
CA VAL A 4 4.21 3.87 5.27
C VAL A 4 3.79 4.83 4.18
N MET A 5 4.35 4.65 2.99
CA MET A 5 3.79 5.16 1.74
C MET A 5 2.79 4.14 1.20
N THR A 6 1.61 4.59 0.79
CA THR A 6 0.54 3.76 0.21
C THR A 6 0.35 4.08 -1.25
N ARG A 7 0.02 3.07 -2.07
CA ARG A 7 -0.35 3.23 -3.48
C ARG A 7 -1.86 3.09 -3.64
N ILE A 8 -2.53 4.17 -4.02
CA ILE A 8 -3.99 4.22 -4.15
C ILE A 8 -4.38 3.77 -5.56
N GLY A 9 -5.18 2.71 -5.66
CA GLY A 9 -5.58 2.09 -6.93
C GLY A 9 -5.17 0.61 -7.01
N ASN A 10 -5.29 0.01 -8.19
CA ASN A 10 -4.89 -1.39 -8.38
C ASN A 10 -4.18 -1.60 -9.74
N PRO A 11 -3.42 -2.70 -9.91
CA PRO A 11 -2.70 -2.96 -11.16
C PRO A 11 -3.57 -3.09 -12.42
N HIS A 12 -4.86 -3.37 -12.28
CA HIS A 12 -5.79 -3.55 -13.40
C HIS A 12 -6.42 -2.23 -13.87
N THR A 13 -6.56 -1.26 -12.98
CA THR A 13 -7.22 0.04 -13.23
C THR A 13 -6.24 1.22 -13.21
N GLY A 14 -4.97 0.95 -12.88
CA GLY A 14 -3.93 1.95 -12.71
C GLY A 14 -3.84 2.47 -11.28
N PHE A 15 -2.65 2.92 -10.90
CA PHE A 15 -2.42 3.64 -9.65
C PHE A 15 -2.77 5.13 -9.85
N LYS A 16 -3.58 5.67 -8.95
CA LYS A 16 -4.15 7.03 -9.03
C LYS A 16 -3.39 8.04 -8.18
N GLY A 17 -2.49 7.58 -7.32
CA GLY A 17 -1.66 8.43 -6.49
C GLY A 17 -0.99 7.66 -5.36
N THR A 18 -0.21 8.37 -4.57
CA THR A 18 0.38 7.87 -3.33
C THR A 18 0.02 8.75 -2.15
N GLY A 19 0.05 8.17 -0.95
CA GLY A 19 -0.27 8.87 0.28
C GLY A 19 0.45 8.29 1.49
N GLU A 20 0.90 9.15 2.39
CA GLU A 20 1.52 8.76 3.65
C GLU A 20 0.46 8.37 4.69
N ALA A 21 0.75 7.29 5.43
CA ALA A 21 -0.10 6.77 6.49
C ALA A 21 0.75 6.11 7.59
N LEU A 22 0.10 5.67 8.66
CA LEU A 22 0.71 4.88 9.73
C LEU A 22 0.24 3.43 9.65
N PHE A 23 1.17 2.48 9.62
CA PHE A 23 0.89 1.06 9.72
C PHE A 23 0.48 0.68 11.13
N HIS A 24 -0.70 0.08 11.25
CA HIS A 24 -1.24 -0.47 12.49
C HIS A 24 -0.82 -1.93 12.68
N HIS A 25 -1.28 -2.82 11.80
CA HIS A 25 -1.01 -4.25 11.84
C HIS A 25 -1.39 -4.94 10.52
N TRP A 26 -1.07 -6.23 10.41
CA TRP A 26 -1.57 -7.10 9.34
C TRP A 26 -2.96 -7.61 9.67
N GLY A 27 -3.84 -7.58 8.68
CA GLY A 27 -5.21 -8.11 8.73
C GLY A 27 -5.46 -9.16 7.65
N VAL A 28 -6.69 -9.66 7.62
CA VAL A 28 -7.19 -10.57 6.60
C VAL A 28 -8.49 -9.98 6.07
N GLU A 29 -8.60 -9.87 4.76
CA GLU A 29 -9.86 -9.57 4.08
C GLU A 29 -10.35 -10.79 3.31
N THR A 30 -11.65 -10.74 2.99
CA THR A 30 -12.37 -11.81 2.31
C THR A 30 -13.09 -11.24 1.11
N VAL A 31 -12.97 -11.89 -0.04
CA VAL A 31 -13.79 -11.61 -1.22
C VAL A 31 -14.69 -12.80 -1.50
N GLU A 32 -15.99 -12.53 -1.61
CA GLU A 32 -16.98 -13.45 -2.14
C GLU A 32 -17.06 -13.28 -3.67
N ALA A 33 -16.96 -14.39 -4.39
CA ALA A 33 -17.20 -14.46 -5.82
C ALA A 33 -18.10 -15.66 -6.14
N GLU A 34 -18.67 -15.68 -7.35
CA GLU A 34 -19.52 -16.80 -7.80
C GLU A 34 -18.80 -18.16 -7.73
N THR A 35 -17.48 -18.17 -7.89
CA THR A 35 -16.64 -19.38 -7.83
C THR A 35 -16.26 -19.79 -6.41
N GLY A 36 -16.59 -18.99 -5.38
CA GLY A 36 -16.29 -19.26 -3.98
C GLY A 36 -15.68 -18.08 -3.22
N PHE A 37 -15.06 -18.39 -2.09
CA PHE A 37 -14.49 -17.43 -1.15
C PHE A 37 -12.96 -17.41 -1.24
N GLY A 38 -12.39 -16.21 -1.30
CA GLY A 38 -10.94 -16.01 -1.23
C GLY A 38 -10.59 -15.12 -0.03
N ASN A 39 -9.55 -15.50 0.72
CA ASN A 39 -8.99 -14.67 1.77
C ASN A 39 -7.61 -14.16 1.34
N PHE A 40 -7.28 -12.93 1.71
CA PHE A 40 -5.96 -12.38 1.43
C PHE A 40 -5.48 -11.49 2.57
N THR A 41 -4.16 -11.51 2.78
CA THR A 41 -3.51 -10.67 3.78
C THR A 41 -3.51 -9.22 3.31
N VAL A 42 -3.86 -8.31 4.22
CA VAL A 42 -3.84 -6.86 3.98
C VAL A 42 -3.06 -6.14 5.07
N ALA A 43 -2.46 -5.01 4.74
CA ALA A 43 -1.99 -4.04 5.71
C ALA A 43 -3.15 -3.14 6.13
N VAL A 44 -3.34 -2.96 7.44
CA VAL A 44 -4.26 -1.98 8.01
C VAL A 44 -3.47 -0.71 8.30
N VAL A 45 -3.91 0.42 7.73
CA VAL A 45 -3.22 1.71 7.84
C VAL A 45 -4.18 2.82 8.29
N GLU A 46 -3.67 3.83 8.99
CA GLU A 46 -4.41 5.03 9.41
C GLU A 46 -3.80 6.29 8.76
N PHE A 47 -4.64 7.09 8.12
CA PHE A 47 -4.28 8.36 7.50
C PHE A 47 -4.34 9.52 8.52
N PRO A 48 -3.67 10.65 8.25
CA PRO A 48 -3.66 11.82 9.15
C PRO A 48 -5.04 12.44 9.43
N ASP A 49 -6.03 12.18 8.56
CA ASP A 49 -7.42 12.60 8.74
C ASP A 49 -8.23 11.65 9.66
N GLY A 50 -7.59 10.62 10.22
CA GLY A 50 -8.21 9.61 11.08
C GLY A 50 -8.89 8.48 10.32
N ARG A 51 -8.84 8.47 8.98
CA ARG A 51 -9.41 7.38 8.17
C ARG A 51 -8.54 6.13 8.27
N VAL A 52 -9.18 4.97 8.46
CA VAL A 52 -8.52 3.66 8.40
C VAL A 52 -8.89 2.97 7.09
N ASP A 53 -7.90 2.35 6.45
CA ASP A 53 -8.08 1.65 5.17
C ASP A 53 -7.17 0.40 5.10
N THR A 54 -7.42 -0.45 4.09
CA THR A 54 -6.66 -1.68 3.87
C THR A 54 -5.97 -1.70 2.52
N PHE A 55 -4.75 -2.22 2.49
CA PHE A 55 -3.94 -2.31 1.28
C PHE A 55 -3.32 -3.70 1.12
N LEU A 56 -3.17 -4.15 -0.12
CA LEU A 56 -2.34 -5.32 -0.41
C LEU A 56 -0.89 -5.05 0.02
N PRO A 57 -0.13 -6.07 0.46
CA PRO A 57 1.27 -5.90 0.86
C PRO A 57 2.15 -5.24 -0.21
N SER A 58 1.86 -5.48 -1.50
CA SER A 58 2.57 -4.88 -2.64
C SER A 58 2.30 -3.39 -2.83
N ASN A 59 1.30 -2.83 -2.15
CA ASN A 59 0.84 -1.45 -2.28
C ASN A 59 1.23 -0.61 -1.06
N ILE A 60 2.10 -1.11 -0.18
CA ILE A 60 2.66 -0.34 0.93
C ILE A 60 4.18 -0.43 0.97
N LEU A 61 4.83 0.64 1.43
CA LEU A 61 6.27 0.72 1.64
C LEU A 61 6.56 1.37 2.99
N PHE A 62 7.29 0.70 3.88
CA PHE A 62 7.76 1.30 5.14
C PHE A 62 8.87 2.33 4.87
N ILE A 63 8.73 3.53 5.45
CA ILE A 63 9.62 4.68 5.17
C ILE A 63 10.45 5.13 6.39
N ASP A 64 10.52 4.31 7.45
CA ASP A 64 11.24 4.58 8.71
C ASP A 64 12.62 3.90 8.83
N GLY A 65 13.08 3.19 7.79
CA GLY A 65 14.42 2.60 7.79
C GLY A 65 15.49 3.62 7.42
N GLU A 66 16.62 3.64 8.14
CA GLU A 66 17.76 4.56 7.97
C GLU A 66 18.40 4.58 6.56
N ASP A 67 17.96 3.73 5.63
CA ASP A 67 18.53 3.57 4.28
C ASP A 67 17.49 3.49 3.15
N GLN A 68 16.27 4.03 3.33
CA GLN A 68 15.33 4.09 2.20
C GLN A 68 15.79 5.18 1.22
N ALA A 69 16.64 4.79 0.26
CA ALA A 69 17.07 5.67 -0.81
C ALA A 69 15.84 6.22 -1.53
N GLN A 70 15.86 7.51 -1.87
CA GLN A 70 14.82 8.16 -2.68
C GLN A 70 14.45 7.32 -3.92
N ALA A 71 15.41 6.57 -4.48
CA ALA A 71 15.20 5.62 -5.58
C ALA A 71 14.18 4.49 -5.29
N VAL A 72 14.06 4.00 -4.05
CA VAL A 72 13.07 3.00 -3.65
C VAL A 72 11.67 3.63 -3.63
N ILE A 73 11.57 4.85 -3.10
CA ILE A 73 10.34 5.65 -3.10
C ILE A 73 9.94 5.97 -4.55
N ASP A 74 10.89 6.35 -5.40
CA ASP A 74 10.66 6.67 -6.81
C ASP A 74 10.19 5.43 -7.60
N ALA A 75 10.82 4.26 -7.38
CA ALA A 75 10.38 2.99 -7.97
C ALA A 75 8.99 2.59 -7.47
N PHE A 76 8.70 2.83 -6.20
CA PHE A 76 7.39 2.59 -5.60
C PHE A 76 6.32 3.60 -6.04
N ASN A 77 6.67 4.82 -6.42
CA ASN A 77 5.73 5.80 -6.97
C ASN A 77 5.50 5.52 -8.46
N GLY A 78 6.56 5.22 -9.21
CA GLY A 78 6.53 4.91 -10.62
C GLY A 78 6.37 6.15 -11.50
N ASP A 79 7.49 6.63 -12.03
CA ASP A 79 7.63 6.77 -13.48
C ASP A 79 8.80 5.86 -13.89
N PRO A 80 8.72 5.15 -15.02
CA PRO A 80 9.92 4.51 -15.57
C PRO A 80 10.91 5.63 -15.90
N LYS A 81 12.12 5.60 -15.32
CA LYS A 81 13.22 6.38 -15.91
C LYS A 81 13.33 5.95 -17.36
N ALA A 82 13.00 6.85 -18.28
CA ALA A 82 13.34 6.71 -19.68
C ALA A 82 14.85 6.44 -19.73
N ALA A 83 15.21 5.25 -20.20
CA ALA A 83 16.58 4.89 -20.54
C ALA A 83 17.06 5.74 -21.72
#